data_AF-A0A3D9ZHG0-F1
#
_entry.id   AF-A0A3D9ZHG0-F1
#
_cell.length_a   1.000
_cell.length_b   1.000
_cell.length_c   1.000
_cell.angle_alpha   90.00
_cell.angle_beta   90.00
_cell.angle_gamma   90.00
#
_symmetry.space_group_name_H-M   'P 1'
#
loop_
_entity.id
_entity.type
_entity.pdbx_description
1 polymer ?
#
loop_
_entity_poly.entity_id
_entity_poly.type
_entity_poly.pdbx_seq_one_letter_code
_entity_poly.pdbx_strand_id
1 'polypeptide(L)'
;MASDDDFLAWRGSLHRLTESREAARSWRRRRYAFAHRLGEALAGPTPDSAAIDGPVVYGIWLRMGLLYVGQTTEAQRRLRDLPVGESHHLANTFPPEIWHKVLVVAWPRLPEAAPLTDALGASLVGLALEHRLQERLQPLANSERRTSDGGWRAVAREASRSRGARAAKQVEVLSRAVERVWDQADGTGPLSPACRLVFPERLAV
;
A
#
# COMPACT_ATOMS: atom_id res chain seq x y z
N MET A 1 -6.96 -3.26 -23.16
CA MET A 1 -8.06 -3.99 -22.50
C MET A 1 -7.55 -5.38 -22.20
N ALA A 2 -7.85 -5.97 -21.03
CA ALA A 2 -7.62 -7.41 -20.86
C ALA A 2 -8.44 -8.14 -21.92
N SER A 3 -7.87 -9.16 -22.57
CA SER A 3 -8.63 -9.95 -23.52
C SER A 3 -9.67 -10.79 -22.76
N ASP A 4 -10.81 -11.05 -23.39
CA ASP A 4 -11.80 -11.98 -22.84
C ASP A 4 -11.16 -13.36 -22.57
N ASP A 5 -10.18 -13.74 -23.38
CA ASP A 5 -9.40 -14.97 -23.24
C ASP A 5 -8.60 -15.01 -21.92
N ASP A 6 -7.93 -13.92 -21.54
CA ASP A 6 -7.20 -13.83 -20.27
C ASP A 6 -8.13 -13.97 -19.07
N PHE A 7 -9.30 -13.34 -19.13
CA PHE A 7 -10.31 -13.44 -18.08
C PHE A 7 -10.85 -14.86 -17.96
N LEU A 8 -11.16 -15.52 -19.08
CA LEU A 8 -11.63 -16.90 -19.10
C LEU A 8 -10.56 -17.88 -18.58
N ALA A 9 -9.29 -17.67 -18.96
CA ALA A 9 -8.17 -18.47 -18.48
C ALA A 9 -7.95 -18.33 -16.96
N TRP A 10 -8.02 -17.11 -16.44
CA TRP A 10 -7.99 -16.82 -15.01
C TRP A 10 -9.13 -17.52 -14.27
N ARG A 11 -10.38 -17.35 -14.75
CA ARG A 11 -11.57 -17.96 -14.15
C ARG A 11 -11.49 -19.48 -14.13
N GLY A 12 -11.10 -20.09 -15.25
CA GLY A 12 -10.92 -21.54 -15.36
C GLY A 12 -9.86 -22.07 -14.40
N SER A 13 -8.76 -21.34 -14.21
CA SER A 13 -7.72 -21.70 -13.25
C SER A 13 -8.20 -21.65 -11.80
N LEU A 14 -8.98 -20.62 -11.43
CA LEU A 14 -9.58 -20.53 -10.11
C LEU A 14 -10.56 -21.67 -9.83
N HIS A 15 -11.35 -22.10 -10.82
CA HIS A 15 -12.21 -23.27 -10.67
C HIS A 15 -11.39 -24.52 -10.37
N ARG A 16 -10.33 -24.81 -11.12
CA ARG A 16 -9.46 -25.97 -10.86
C ARG A 16 -8.83 -25.93 -9.46
N LEU A 17 -8.41 -24.75 -9.00
CA LEU A 17 -7.84 -24.58 -7.66
C LEU A 17 -8.87 -24.77 -6.53
N THR A 18 -10.17 -24.75 -6.84
CA THR A 18 -11.24 -24.78 -5.83
C THR A 18 -12.34 -25.82 -6.11
N GLU A 19 -12.13 -26.74 -7.06
CA GLU A 19 -13.13 -27.70 -7.53
C GLU A 19 -13.56 -28.72 -6.47
N SER A 20 -12.69 -28.98 -5.49
CA SER A 20 -12.96 -29.88 -4.38
C SER A 20 -12.73 -29.19 -3.04
N ARG A 21 -13.33 -29.72 -1.97
CA ARG A 21 -13.13 -29.19 -0.60
C ARG A 21 -11.66 -29.21 -0.19
N GLU A 22 -10.90 -30.22 -0.61
CA GLU A 22 -9.48 -30.33 -0.34
C GLU A 22 -8.68 -29.30 -1.14
N ALA A 23 -8.95 -29.16 -2.44
CA ALA A 23 -8.32 -28.16 -3.29
C ALA A 23 -8.56 -26.73 -2.76
N ALA A 24 -9.82 -26.40 -2.45
CA ALA A 24 -10.19 -25.11 -1.89
C ALA A 24 -9.52 -24.85 -0.53
N ARG A 25 -9.38 -25.87 0.32
CA ARG A 25 -8.64 -25.75 1.60
C ARG A 25 -7.15 -25.51 1.37
N SER A 26 -6.55 -26.24 0.43
CA SER A 26 -5.13 -26.08 0.07
C SER A 26 -4.86 -24.68 -0.49
N TRP A 27 -5.70 -24.22 -1.41
CA TRP A 27 -5.69 -22.87 -1.96
C TRP A 27 -5.76 -21.80 -0.88
N ARG A 28 -6.75 -21.89 0.01
CA ARG A 28 -6.92 -20.94 1.12
C ARG A 28 -5.67 -20.88 2.01
N ARG A 29 -5.11 -22.03 2.37
CA ARG A 29 -3.91 -22.12 3.22
C ARG A 29 -2.68 -21.54 2.51
N ARG A 30 -2.50 -21.84 1.23
CA ARG A 30 -1.38 -21.32 0.43
C ARG A 30 -1.43 -19.79 0.33
N ARG A 31 -2.59 -19.23 -0.03
CA ARG A 31 -2.79 -17.77 -0.07
C ARG A 31 -2.51 -17.11 1.27
N TYR A 32 -3.06 -17.68 2.36
CA TYR A 32 -2.82 -17.13 3.69
C TYR A 32 -1.34 -17.21 4.10
N ALA A 33 -0.66 -18.31 3.82
CA ALA A 33 0.77 -18.45 4.12
C ALA A 33 1.61 -17.41 3.38
N PHE A 34 1.30 -17.15 2.09
CA PHE A 34 1.94 -16.06 1.34
C PHE A 34 1.64 -14.68 1.94
N ALA A 35 0.36 -14.39 2.20
CA ALA A 35 -0.07 -13.12 2.79
C ALA A 35 0.58 -12.88 4.16
N HIS A 36 0.68 -13.92 4.99
CA HIS A 36 1.34 -13.85 6.29
C HIS A 36 2.83 -13.54 6.16
N ARG A 37 3.56 -14.23 5.27
CA ARG A 37 4.98 -13.94 5.01
C ARG A 37 5.19 -12.51 4.51
N LEU A 38 4.31 -12.03 3.64
CA LEU A 38 4.37 -10.64 3.17
C LEU A 38 4.10 -9.66 4.32
N GLY A 39 3.11 -9.93 5.17
CA GLY A 39 2.83 -9.13 6.37
C GLY A 39 4.04 -9.05 7.32
N GLU A 40 4.72 -10.17 7.55
CA GLU A 40 5.98 -10.20 8.32
C GLU A 40 7.09 -9.41 7.64
N ALA A 41 7.27 -9.54 6.33
CA ALA A 41 8.29 -8.78 5.60
C ALA A 41 8.04 -7.26 5.64
N LEU A 42 6.77 -6.84 5.72
CA LEU A 42 6.37 -5.42 5.77
C LEU A 42 6.50 -4.81 7.17
N ALA A 43 6.07 -5.54 8.20
CA ALA A 43 5.95 -5.02 9.56
C ALA A 43 7.00 -5.56 10.54
N GLY A 44 7.45 -6.80 10.34
CA GLY A 44 8.38 -7.49 11.23
C GLY A 44 9.82 -6.97 11.13
N PRO A 45 10.68 -7.39 12.07
CA PRO A 45 12.11 -7.13 11.99
C PRO A 45 12.74 -7.94 10.84
N THR A 46 13.79 -7.37 10.25
CA THR A 46 14.64 -8.02 9.24
C THR A 46 16.09 -7.97 9.71
N PRO A 47 17.02 -8.73 9.09
CA PRO A 47 18.45 -8.65 9.43
C PRO A 47 18.99 -7.21 9.44
N ASP A 48 18.52 -6.36 8.53
CA ASP A 48 19.08 -5.02 8.31
C ASP A 48 18.26 -3.88 8.92
N SER A 49 17.12 -4.16 9.56
CA SER A 49 16.22 -3.11 10.06
C SER A 49 15.19 -3.62 11.06
N ALA A 50 14.92 -2.80 12.07
CA ALA A 50 13.94 -3.07 13.12
C ALA A 50 12.52 -3.22 12.56
N ALA A 51 11.63 -3.75 13.40
CA ALA A 51 10.20 -3.80 13.09
C ALA A 51 9.65 -2.40 12.76
N ILE A 52 8.64 -2.36 11.90
CA ILE A 52 7.92 -1.12 11.57
C ILE A 52 6.73 -0.99 12.51
N ASP A 53 6.69 0.11 13.24
CA ASP A 53 5.70 0.42 14.24
C ASP A 53 5.10 1.82 14.09
N GLY A 54 3.88 1.97 14.57
CA GLY A 54 3.22 3.27 14.66
C GLY A 54 2.85 3.85 13.30
N PRO A 55 2.94 5.18 13.14
CA PRO A 55 2.49 5.84 11.92
C PRO A 55 3.37 5.60 10.69
N VAL A 56 2.74 5.28 9.57
CA VAL A 56 3.39 5.11 8.27
C VAL A 56 2.54 5.66 7.13
N VAL A 57 3.20 5.96 6.01
CA VAL A 57 2.57 5.99 4.68
C VAL A 57 3.16 4.88 3.85
N TYR A 58 2.37 4.31 2.94
CA TYR A 58 2.82 3.19 2.11
C TYR A 58 2.26 3.27 0.70
N GLY A 59 3.01 2.68 -0.23
CA GLY A 59 2.64 2.53 -1.63
C GLY A 59 2.66 1.07 -2.06
N ILE A 60 1.79 0.70 -2.98
CA ILE A 60 1.75 -0.62 -3.63
C ILE A 60 1.84 -0.42 -5.13
N TRP A 61 2.69 -1.20 -5.79
CA TRP A 61 2.87 -1.16 -7.24
C TRP A 61 2.44 -2.48 -7.87
N LEU A 62 1.88 -2.38 -9.07
CA LEU A 62 1.90 -3.46 -10.05
C LEU A 62 3.07 -3.22 -11.01
N ARG A 63 3.32 -4.16 -11.92
CA ARG A 63 4.31 -3.97 -12.99
C ARG A 63 4.01 -2.72 -13.85
N MET A 64 2.74 -2.34 -13.97
CA MET A 64 2.33 -1.14 -14.72
C MET A 64 2.67 0.19 -14.03
N GLY A 65 2.98 0.17 -12.73
CA GLY A 65 3.21 1.38 -11.94
C GLY A 65 2.49 1.38 -10.59
N LEU A 66 2.44 2.56 -9.98
CA LEU A 66 1.87 2.75 -8.65
C LEU A 66 0.34 2.51 -8.69
N LEU A 67 -0.09 1.52 -7.93
CA LEU A 67 -1.49 1.12 -7.82
C LEU A 67 -2.22 1.91 -6.73
N TYR A 68 -1.60 2.05 -5.56
CA TYR A 68 -2.27 2.54 -4.36
C TYR A 68 -1.31 3.25 -3.42
N VAL A 69 -1.79 4.31 -2.76
CA VAL A 69 -1.15 4.98 -1.62
C VAL A 69 -2.10 5.00 -0.44
N GLY A 70 -1.62 4.61 0.74
CA GLY A 70 -2.37 4.64 1.99
C GLY A 70 -1.54 5.13 3.18
N GLN A 71 -2.23 5.42 4.27
CA GLN A 71 -1.61 5.71 5.57
C GLN A 71 -2.24 4.89 6.70
N THR A 72 -1.53 4.78 7.81
CA THR A 72 -2.06 4.24 9.06
C THR A 72 -1.27 4.76 10.26
N THR A 73 -1.90 4.81 11.44
CA THR A 73 -1.23 5.05 12.72
C THR A 73 -0.80 3.76 13.43
N GLU A 74 -1.22 2.59 12.93
CA GLU A 74 -0.95 1.27 13.51
C GLU A 74 -0.34 0.33 12.46
N ALA A 75 0.89 0.63 12.03
CA ALA A 75 1.57 -0.13 10.99
C ALA A 75 1.67 -1.63 11.31
N GLN A 76 1.93 -2.00 12.56
CA GLN A 76 2.11 -3.38 12.98
C GLN A 76 0.92 -4.24 12.59
N ARG A 77 -0.30 -3.74 12.85
CA ARG A 77 -1.53 -4.44 12.50
C ARG A 77 -1.86 -4.26 11.02
N ARG A 78 -1.92 -3.02 10.54
CA ARG A 78 -2.44 -2.73 9.20
C ARG A 78 -1.59 -3.37 8.10
N LEU A 79 -0.27 -3.37 8.22
CA LEU A 79 0.62 -3.96 7.21
C LEU A 79 0.57 -5.49 7.22
N ARG A 80 0.26 -6.13 8.36
CA ARG A 80 0.01 -7.57 8.46
C ARG A 80 -1.32 -7.96 7.80
N ASP A 81 -2.35 -7.16 8.00
CA ASP A 81 -3.69 -7.41 7.46
C ASP A 81 -3.80 -7.05 5.96
N LEU A 82 -2.91 -6.17 5.46
CA LEU A 82 -2.98 -5.61 4.12
C LEU A 82 -2.93 -6.69 3.02
N PRO A 83 -2.03 -7.68 3.05
CA PRO A 83 -2.03 -8.80 2.09
C PRO A 83 -3.19 -9.78 2.27
N VAL A 84 -3.76 -9.87 3.47
CA VAL A 84 -4.86 -10.81 3.77
C VAL A 84 -6.16 -10.35 3.09
N GLY A 85 -6.37 -9.03 3.01
CA GLY A 85 -7.51 -8.43 2.30
C GLY A 85 -8.81 -8.32 3.12
N GLU A 86 -8.77 -8.65 4.41
CA GLU A 86 -9.93 -8.55 5.32
C GLU A 86 -10.37 -7.09 5.55
N SER A 87 -9.42 -6.16 5.55
CA SER A 87 -9.68 -4.74 5.85
C SER A 87 -9.52 -3.81 4.64
N HIS A 88 -9.27 -4.36 3.45
CA HIS A 88 -9.00 -3.55 2.26
C HIS A 88 -9.44 -4.27 0.98
N HIS A 89 -10.39 -3.68 0.26
CA HIS A 89 -10.84 -4.19 -1.04
C HIS A 89 -9.73 -4.26 -2.10
N LEU A 90 -8.56 -3.66 -1.86
CA LEU A 90 -7.44 -3.64 -2.79
C LEU A 90 -6.91 -5.07 -3.01
N ALA A 91 -6.56 -5.79 -1.95
CA ALA A 91 -6.02 -7.16 -2.04
C ALA A 91 -7.05 -8.19 -2.55
N ASN A 92 -8.34 -7.85 -2.52
CA ASN A 92 -9.39 -8.67 -3.12
C ASN A 92 -9.53 -8.44 -4.64
N THR A 93 -9.16 -7.24 -5.11
CA THR A 93 -9.24 -6.87 -6.54
C THR A 93 -7.91 -7.13 -7.24
N PHE A 94 -6.81 -6.70 -6.63
CA PHE A 94 -5.43 -6.88 -7.06
C PHE A 94 -4.72 -7.70 -5.99
N PRO A 95 -4.71 -9.04 -6.10
CA PRO A 95 -4.17 -9.93 -5.07
C PRO A 95 -2.68 -9.66 -4.81
N PRO A 96 -2.19 -9.81 -3.56
CA PRO A 96 -0.80 -9.52 -3.23
C PRO A 96 0.22 -10.35 -4.02
N GLU A 97 -0.20 -11.51 -4.54
CA GLU A 97 0.60 -12.37 -5.41
C GLU A 97 0.99 -11.69 -6.74
N ILE A 98 0.33 -10.60 -7.14
CA ILE A 98 0.66 -9.83 -8.35
C ILE A 98 1.28 -8.46 -8.05
N TRP A 99 1.51 -8.13 -6.78
CA TRP A 99 2.17 -6.89 -6.41
C TRP A 99 3.66 -6.95 -6.74
N HIS A 100 4.14 -5.95 -7.46
CA HIS A 100 5.52 -5.87 -7.91
C HIS A 100 6.45 -5.44 -6.78
N LYS A 101 6.08 -4.37 -6.06
CA LYS A 101 6.78 -3.89 -4.87
C LYS A 101 5.83 -3.16 -3.93
N VAL A 102 6.20 -3.13 -2.66
CA VAL A 102 5.54 -2.36 -1.61
C VAL A 102 6.57 -1.52 -0.88
N LEU A 103 6.32 -0.21 -0.81
CA LEU A 103 7.13 0.75 -0.07
C LEU A 103 6.38 1.15 1.19
N VAL A 104 7.05 1.17 2.33
CA VAL A 104 6.53 1.72 3.58
C VAL A 104 7.53 2.75 4.10
N VAL A 105 7.03 3.94 4.41
CA VAL A 105 7.80 5.03 5.01
C VAL A 105 7.27 5.27 6.42
N ALA A 106 8.07 4.90 7.41
CA ALA A 106 7.88 5.27 8.82
C ALA A 106 8.28 6.74 9.00
N TRP A 107 7.42 7.63 8.49
CA TRP A 107 7.65 9.07 8.45
C TRP A 107 7.97 9.69 9.82
N PRO A 108 7.52 9.18 11.00
CA PRO A 108 7.95 9.73 12.28
C PRO A 108 9.45 9.59 12.54
N ARG A 109 10.14 8.68 11.85
CA ARG A 109 11.60 8.50 11.93
C ARG A 109 12.39 9.54 11.12
N LEU A 110 11.69 10.41 10.37
CA LEU A 110 12.32 11.53 9.66
C LEU A 110 12.46 12.73 10.60
N PRO A 111 13.59 13.47 10.56
CA PRO A 111 13.80 14.65 11.40
C PRO A 111 12.70 15.70 11.31
N GLU A 112 12.11 15.86 10.11
CA GLU A 112 11.06 16.84 9.83
C GLU A 112 9.72 16.53 10.54
N ALA A 113 9.55 15.33 11.10
CA ALA A 113 8.29 14.89 11.68
C ALA A 113 8.05 15.32 13.13
N ALA A 114 9.12 15.52 13.91
CA ALA A 114 9.03 15.85 15.33
C ALA A 114 8.10 17.06 15.63
N PRO A 115 8.30 18.26 15.03
CA PRO A 115 7.48 19.43 15.35
C PRO A 115 6.01 19.28 14.93
N LEU A 116 5.74 18.48 13.90
CA LEU A 116 4.39 18.30 13.35
C LEU A 116 3.56 17.31 14.17
N THR A 117 4.21 16.29 14.74
CA THR A 117 3.53 15.28 15.56
C THR A 117 2.92 15.91 16.80
N ASP A 118 3.67 16.81 17.46
CA ASP A 118 3.21 17.53 18.65
C ASP A 118 2.10 18.53 18.33
N ALA A 119 2.21 19.24 17.20
CA ALA A 119 1.28 20.30 16.84
C ALA A 119 -0.06 19.79 16.25
N LEU A 120 -0.02 18.73 15.43
CA LEU A 120 -1.17 18.29 14.63
C LEU A 120 -1.68 16.88 15.01
N GLY A 121 -0.86 16.11 15.70
CA GLY A 121 -1.12 14.69 15.97
C GLY A 121 -0.85 13.80 14.75
N ALA A 122 -0.33 12.60 15.00
CA ALA A 122 0.14 11.69 13.94
C ALA A 122 -0.93 11.30 12.92
N SER A 123 -2.19 11.17 13.34
CA SER A 123 -3.30 10.84 12.45
C SER A 123 -3.53 11.90 11.37
N LEU A 124 -3.50 13.19 11.76
CA LEU A 124 -3.73 14.28 10.82
C LEU A 124 -2.53 14.46 9.88
N VAL A 125 -1.30 14.31 10.40
CA VAL A 125 -0.07 14.31 9.59
C VAL A 125 -0.12 13.20 8.54
N GLY A 126 -0.46 11.97 8.93
CA GLY A 126 -0.60 10.83 8.01
C GLY A 126 -1.61 11.09 6.90
N LEU A 127 -2.80 11.62 7.22
CA LEU A 127 -3.81 12.00 6.22
C LEU A 127 -3.34 13.09 5.25
N ALA A 128 -2.56 14.06 5.75
CA ALA A 128 -2.03 15.14 4.94
C ALA A 128 -0.95 14.64 3.96
N LEU A 129 -0.05 13.77 4.43
CA LEU A 129 0.96 13.11 3.59
C LEU A 129 0.33 12.20 2.54
N GLU A 130 -0.65 11.37 2.92
CA GLU A 130 -1.42 10.55 1.99
C GLU A 130 -2.05 11.39 0.88
N HIS A 131 -2.70 12.50 1.26
CA HIS A 131 -3.32 13.40 0.29
C HIS A 131 -2.30 13.99 -0.69
N ARG A 132 -1.17 14.51 -0.19
CA ARG A 132 -0.11 15.10 -1.02
C ARG A 132 0.49 14.08 -1.99
N LEU A 133 0.80 12.88 -1.51
CA LEU A 133 1.30 11.79 -2.35
C LEU A 133 0.29 11.38 -3.43
N GLN A 134 -0.99 11.23 -3.07
CA GLN A 134 -2.02 10.88 -4.04
C GLN A 134 -2.31 12.00 -5.05
N GLU A 135 -2.17 13.27 -4.66
CA GLU A 135 -2.28 14.42 -5.58
C GLU A 135 -1.12 14.44 -6.57
N ARG A 136 0.11 14.21 -6.10
CA ARG A 136 1.32 14.17 -6.94
C ARG A 136 1.35 12.96 -7.88
N LEU A 137 1.08 11.77 -7.33
CA LEU A 137 1.35 10.50 -8.01
C LEU A 137 0.13 9.88 -8.70
N GLN A 138 -1.08 10.38 -8.38
CA GLN A 138 -2.35 9.94 -8.96
C GLN A 138 -2.52 8.41 -9.10
N PRO A 139 -2.24 7.61 -8.05
CA PRO A 139 -2.32 6.15 -8.10
C PRO A 139 -3.70 5.66 -8.55
N LEU A 140 -3.75 4.68 -9.47
CA LEU A 140 -4.99 4.21 -10.12
C LEU A 140 -6.13 3.96 -9.11
N ALA A 141 -5.87 3.15 -8.08
CA ALA A 141 -6.90 2.72 -7.13
C ALA A 141 -7.38 3.84 -6.20
N ASN A 142 -6.62 4.94 -6.05
CA ASN A 142 -7.12 6.11 -5.32
C ASN A 142 -7.70 7.19 -6.26
N SER A 143 -7.36 7.18 -7.54
CA SER A 143 -7.78 8.19 -8.52
C SER A 143 -9.20 7.96 -9.05
N GLU A 144 -9.76 6.77 -8.83
CA GLU A 144 -11.12 6.42 -9.24
C GLU A 144 -11.97 5.95 -8.06
N ARG A 145 -13.28 6.15 -8.16
CA ARG A 145 -14.25 5.61 -7.21
C ARG A 145 -15.40 4.93 -7.93
N ARG A 146 -15.92 3.88 -7.30
CA ARG A 146 -17.12 3.16 -7.73
C ARG A 146 -18.33 4.10 -7.73
N THR A 147 -19.17 3.97 -8.74
CA THR A 147 -20.48 4.60 -8.82
C THR A 147 -21.58 3.59 -8.47
N SER A 148 -22.77 4.09 -8.13
CA SER A 148 -23.89 3.24 -7.69
C SER A 148 -24.46 2.35 -8.80
N ASP A 149 -24.21 2.69 -10.06
CA ASP A 149 -24.57 1.94 -11.26
C ASP A 149 -23.52 0.88 -11.65
N GLY A 150 -22.50 0.66 -10.81
CA GLY A 150 -21.44 -0.32 -11.07
C GLY A 150 -20.30 0.19 -11.95
N GLY A 151 -20.32 1.47 -12.33
CA GLY A 151 -19.24 2.12 -13.06
C GLY A 151 -18.11 2.66 -12.18
N TRP A 152 -17.25 3.46 -12.81
CA TRP A 152 -16.14 4.17 -12.18
C TRP A 152 -16.11 5.62 -12.63
N ARG A 153 -15.62 6.49 -11.76
CA ARG A 153 -15.36 7.90 -12.10
C ARG A 153 -14.12 8.43 -11.41
N ALA A 154 -13.48 9.40 -12.05
CA ALA A 154 -12.35 10.11 -11.48
C ALA A 154 -12.70 10.82 -10.17
N VAL A 155 -11.73 10.87 -9.27
CA VAL A 155 -11.77 11.64 -8.03
C VAL A 155 -11.22 13.04 -8.30
N ALA A 156 -12.03 14.07 -8.13
CA ALA A 156 -11.60 15.46 -8.23
C ALA A 156 -10.77 15.86 -7.00
N ARG A 157 -9.45 15.70 -7.08
CA ARG A 157 -8.53 15.87 -5.94
C ARG A 157 -8.25 17.33 -5.62
N GLU A 158 -8.17 18.21 -6.62
CA GLU A 158 -7.89 19.63 -6.43
C GLU A 158 -9.00 20.33 -5.63
N ALA A 159 -10.23 19.82 -5.71
CA ALA A 159 -11.39 20.32 -4.97
C ALA A 159 -11.61 19.62 -3.62
N SER A 160 -10.68 18.77 -3.18
CA SER A 160 -10.84 17.99 -1.95
C SER A 160 -10.91 18.89 -0.72
N ARG A 161 -11.93 18.65 0.11
CA ARG A 161 -12.13 19.33 1.41
C ARG A 161 -11.85 18.41 2.60
N SER A 162 -11.18 17.29 2.38
CA SER A 162 -10.85 16.34 3.45
C SER A 162 -9.94 16.98 4.51
N ARG A 163 -9.88 16.36 5.70
CA ARG A 163 -8.97 16.81 6.77
C ARG A 163 -7.51 16.85 6.31
N GLY A 164 -7.08 15.83 5.57
CA GLY A 164 -5.75 15.76 4.97
C GLY A 164 -5.49 16.90 3.98
N ALA A 165 -6.44 17.20 3.08
CA ALA A 165 -6.31 18.30 2.13
C ALA A 165 -6.15 19.67 2.81
N ARG A 166 -6.92 19.92 3.88
CA ARG A 166 -6.83 21.18 4.65
C ARG A 166 -5.50 21.32 5.40
N ALA A 167 -4.91 20.21 5.83
CA ALA A 167 -3.64 20.19 6.55
C ALA A 167 -2.41 20.07 5.62
N ALA A 168 -2.60 19.81 4.32
CA ALA A 168 -1.52 19.51 3.37
C ALA A 168 -0.40 20.57 3.33
N LYS A 169 -0.76 21.86 3.39
CA LYS A 169 0.24 22.96 3.40
C LYS A 169 1.10 22.98 4.66
N GLN A 170 0.56 22.51 5.79
CA GLN A 170 1.25 22.54 7.08
C GLN A 170 2.32 21.45 7.18
N VAL A 171 2.22 20.39 6.36
CA VAL A 171 3.17 19.27 6.32
C VAL A 171 4.13 19.34 5.15
N GLU A 172 4.21 20.47 4.42
CA GLU A 172 4.97 20.61 3.17
C GLU A 172 6.45 20.14 3.30
N VAL A 173 7.12 20.57 4.38
CA VAL A 173 8.53 20.22 4.63
C VAL A 173 8.70 18.71 4.81
N LEU A 174 7.84 18.09 5.62
CA LEU A 174 7.83 16.63 5.81
C LEU A 174 7.41 15.90 4.52
N SER A 175 6.46 16.44 3.76
CA SER A 175 6.03 15.87 2.47
C SER A 175 7.21 15.75 1.52
N ARG A 176 8.02 16.81 1.37
CA ARG A 176 9.23 16.77 0.55
C ARG A 176 10.25 15.75 1.04
N ALA A 177 10.37 15.57 2.36
CA ALA A 177 11.25 14.52 2.91
C ALA A 177 10.75 13.12 2.57
N VAL A 178 9.45 12.88 2.72
CA VAL A 178 8.80 11.61 2.32
C VAL A 178 8.93 11.37 0.82
N GLU A 179 8.75 12.39 -0.02
CA GLU A 179 8.89 12.30 -1.47
C GLU A 179 10.32 11.93 -1.88
N ARG A 180 11.34 12.51 -1.24
CA ARG A 180 12.74 12.10 -1.45
C ARG A 180 12.97 10.62 -1.13
N VAL A 181 12.40 10.12 -0.02
CA VAL A 181 12.47 8.69 0.31
C VAL A 181 11.71 7.84 -0.71
N TRP A 182 10.59 8.34 -1.21
CA TRP A 182 9.79 7.67 -2.23
C TRP A 182 10.55 7.50 -3.54
N ASP A 183 11.19 8.57 -4.01
CA ASP A 183 11.93 8.58 -5.27
C ASP A 183 13.23 7.74 -5.17
N GLN A 184 13.81 7.59 -3.96
CA GLN A 184 14.92 6.64 -3.72
C GLN A 184 14.51 5.18 -3.97
N ALA A 185 13.26 4.82 -3.67
CA ALA A 185 12.75 3.46 -3.88
C ALA A 185 12.53 3.09 -5.35
N ASP A 186 12.67 4.06 -6.27
CA ASP A 186 12.72 3.86 -7.71
C ASP A 186 14.16 3.78 -8.27
N GLY A 187 15.18 4.09 -7.45
CA GLY A 187 16.59 4.12 -7.84
C GLY A 187 17.45 3.01 -7.23
N THR A 188 18.76 3.04 -7.52
CA THR A 188 19.78 2.12 -6.98
C THR A 188 20.50 2.66 -5.75
N GLY A 189 20.03 3.76 -5.17
CA GLY A 189 20.63 4.39 -4.00
C GLY A 189 20.35 3.63 -2.69
N PRO A 190 21.12 3.91 -1.63
CA PRO A 190 20.81 3.37 -0.30
C PRO A 190 19.46 3.89 0.16
N LEU A 191 18.59 2.97 0.61
CA LEU A 191 17.29 3.33 1.17
C LEU A 191 17.46 4.01 2.53
N SER A 192 16.62 5.02 2.79
CA SER A 192 16.52 5.62 4.11
C SER A 192 16.23 4.56 5.20
N PRO A 193 16.82 4.66 6.40
CA PRO A 193 16.46 3.80 7.53
C PRO A 193 14.98 3.91 7.94
N ALA A 194 14.30 4.98 7.55
CA ALA A 194 12.86 5.17 7.74
C ALA A 194 12.00 4.39 6.74
N CYS A 195 12.62 3.67 5.80
CA CYS A 195 11.96 3.00 4.69
C CYS A 195 12.07 1.48 4.78
N ARG A 196 10.99 0.80 4.39
CA ARG A 196 10.93 -0.63 4.14
C ARG A 196 10.47 -0.84 2.70
N LEU A 197 11.29 -1.49 1.89
CA LEU A 197 10.96 -1.87 0.53
C LEU A 197 10.91 -3.39 0.42
N VAL A 198 9.76 -3.93 0.02
CA VAL A 198 9.54 -5.38 -0.12
C VAL A 198 9.13 -5.68 -1.55
N PHE A 199 9.69 -6.76 -2.11
CA PHE A 199 9.32 -7.31 -3.41
C PHE A 199 8.57 -8.63 -3.18
N PRO A 200 7.23 -8.65 -3.24
CA PRO A 200 6.42 -9.84 -2.96
C PRO A 200 6.82 -11.05 -3.81
N GLU A 201 7.24 -10.82 -5.06
CA GLU A 201 7.73 -11.85 -5.99
C GLU A 201 8.95 -12.63 -5.45
N ARG A 202 9.71 -12.05 -4.51
CA ARG A 202 10.90 -12.68 -3.90
C ARG A 202 10.56 -13.49 -2.65
N LEU A 203 9.33 -13.39 -2.14
CA LEU A 203 8.87 -14.21 -1.03
C LEU A 203 8.49 -15.57 -1.59
N ALA A 204 9.34 -16.57 -1.36
CA ALA A 204 9.15 -17.94 -1.83
C ALA A 204 7.71 -18.42 -1.60
N VAL A 205 7.16 -19.18 -2.55
CA VAL A 205 5.81 -19.79 -2.49
C VAL A 205 5.80 -20.96 -1.52
#